data_AF-A0ABD1GAY6-F1
#
_entry.id   AF-A0ABD1GAY6-F1
#
_cell.length_a   1.000
_cell.length_b   1.000
_cell.length_c   1.000
_cell.angle_alpha   90.00
_cell.angle_beta   90.00
_cell.angle_gamma   90.00
#
_symmetry.space_group_name_H-M   'P 1'
#
loop_
_entity.id
_entity.type
_entity.pdbx_description
1 polymer ?
#
loop_
_entity_poly.entity_id
_entity_poly.type
_entity_poly.pdbx_seq_one_letter_code
_entity_poly.pdbx_strand_id
1 'polypeptide(L)'
;MGTTASDMGIVTTPQLHWMVHAKNKGIEATELNYYYPLENAQGDNTLNVSDKLVVDGADGVGGEKAENLKTRLGYLIIDVRNCGSGVLNGVGADYVQKEKMAPRNFGPADAGMRCANLDGDADRLVVYFYVILSNSNKIDLVDGDKILPLLALFLKEQLCILKDGKTYNFYKSSLGVEQTAYANGASTDYLKQMGLEVVMTPTGVQYLQRKSCRELSSTSKGEVSSSFVTFYAVTNFLLINNFLHSLGLDILLIKNFLLFALRLLAVSRLINQAVGDALSGLFLVEAILKHMGWSIHKWNELYQDLPSRQLKVKVVDRTAVITEKAEMKVVSPAGHTRSY
;
A
#
# COMPACT_ATOMS: atom_id res chain seq x y z
N MET A 1 24.06 31.76 -1.38
CA MET A 1 24.05 31.03 -2.66
C MET A 1 22.72 31.31 -3.33
N GLY A 2 22.70 31.52 -4.66
CA GLY A 2 21.50 31.93 -5.42
C GLY A 2 20.48 30.80 -5.60
N THR A 3 19.96 30.27 -4.50
CA THR A 3 18.98 29.18 -4.50
C THR A 3 17.57 29.73 -4.66
N THR A 4 16.77 29.12 -5.53
CA THR A 4 15.33 29.37 -5.65
C THR A 4 14.58 28.35 -4.81
N ALA A 5 13.80 28.81 -3.84
CA ALA A 5 12.91 28.00 -3.02
C ALA A 5 11.46 28.19 -3.47
N SER A 6 10.66 27.13 -3.42
CA SER A 6 9.21 27.17 -3.67
C SER A 6 8.51 26.68 -2.42
N ASP A 7 7.66 27.52 -1.83
CA ASP A 7 6.78 27.13 -0.74
C ASP A 7 5.52 26.46 -1.31
N MET A 8 5.23 25.24 -0.88
CA MET A 8 4.08 24.45 -1.33
C MET A 8 2.91 24.50 -0.32
N GLY A 9 3.05 25.25 0.77
CA GLY A 9 2.04 25.38 1.81
C GLY A 9 1.85 24.10 2.63
N ILE A 10 0.62 23.85 3.06
CA ILE A 10 0.25 22.70 3.87
C ILE A 10 0.02 21.50 2.95
N VAL A 11 0.93 20.53 3.02
CA VAL A 11 0.89 19.28 2.25
C VAL A 11 1.27 18.10 3.14
N THR A 12 0.81 16.90 2.78
CA THR A 12 1.27 15.67 3.42
C THR A 12 2.74 15.38 3.04
N THR A 13 3.42 14.54 3.83
CA THR A 13 4.79 14.11 3.50
C THR A 13 4.85 13.45 2.10
N PRO A 14 3.91 12.58 1.70
CA PRO A 14 3.90 12.00 0.36
C PRO A 14 3.61 12.99 -0.76
N GLN A 15 2.76 13.99 -0.53
CA GLN A 15 2.49 15.05 -1.51
C GLN A 15 3.76 15.82 -1.85
N LEU A 16 4.54 16.20 -0.82
CA LEU A 16 5.79 16.92 -1.04
C LEU A 16 6.81 16.07 -1.81
N HIS A 17 6.97 14.80 -1.43
CA HIS A 17 7.84 13.86 -2.16
C HIS A 17 7.41 13.66 -3.61
N TRP A 18 6.10 13.54 -3.85
CA TRP A 18 5.54 13.44 -5.20
C TRP A 18 5.82 14.71 -6.01
N MET A 19 5.66 15.90 -5.41
CA MET A 19 5.90 17.19 -6.07
C MET A 19 7.38 17.35 -6.47
N VAL A 20 8.31 16.94 -5.60
CA VAL A 20 9.75 16.93 -5.92
C VAL A 20 10.05 15.98 -7.08
N HIS A 21 9.48 14.77 -7.05
CA HIS A 21 9.65 13.77 -8.12
C HIS A 21 9.07 14.26 -9.45
N ALA A 22 7.84 14.80 -9.43
CA ALA A 22 7.16 15.34 -10.59
C ALA A 22 7.98 16.47 -11.24
N LYS A 23 8.45 17.43 -10.44
CA LYS A 23 9.26 18.56 -10.92
C LYS A 23 10.55 18.08 -11.58
N ASN A 24 11.23 17.07 -11.02
CA ASN A 24 12.44 16.47 -11.60
C ASN A 24 12.18 15.68 -12.89
N LYS A 25 10.94 15.22 -13.12
CA LYS A 25 10.49 14.58 -14.37
C LYS A 25 9.91 15.57 -15.39
N GLY A 26 9.91 16.87 -15.11
CA GLY A 26 9.29 17.88 -15.97
C GLY A 26 7.76 17.87 -15.95
N ILE A 27 7.15 17.23 -14.96
CA ILE A 27 5.72 17.24 -14.71
C ILE A 27 5.39 18.42 -13.78
N GLU A 28 4.27 19.08 -14.03
CA GLU A 28 3.83 20.19 -13.20
C GLU A 28 3.44 19.69 -11.79
N ALA A 29 4.15 20.20 -10.78
CA ALA A 29 4.04 19.75 -9.40
C ALA A 29 2.93 20.49 -8.64
N THR A 30 1.66 20.22 -8.98
CA THR A 30 0.48 20.80 -8.30
C THR A 30 -0.25 19.76 -7.47
N GLU A 31 -0.99 20.20 -6.45
CA GLU A 31 -1.84 19.33 -5.64
C GLU A 31 -2.94 18.66 -6.48
N LEU A 32 -3.46 19.36 -7.50
CA LEU A 32 -4.42 18.80 -8.45
C LEU A 32 -3.84 17.61 -9.23
N ASN A 33 -2.60 17.74 -9.70
CA ASN A 33 -1.94 16.65 -10.43
C ASN A 33 -1.59 15.47 -9.52
N TYR A 34 -1.36 15.71 -8.23
CA TYR A 34 -1.25 14.65 -7.23
C TYR A 34 -2.58 13.90 -7.02
N TYR A 35 -3.71 14.61 -7.00
CA TYR A 35 -5.04 14.00 -6.83
C TYR A 35 -5.53 13.26 -8.06
N TYR A 36 -5.08 13.63 -9.26
CA TYR A 36 -5.60 13.08 -10.51
C TYR A 36 -5.59 11.54 -10.60
N PRO A 37 -4.52 10.81 -10.25
CA PRO A 37 -4.56 9.34 -10.23
C PRO A 37 -5.53 8.78 -9.19
N LEU A 38 -5.69 9.44 -8.03
CA LEU A 38 -6.59 9.02 -6.95
C LEU A 38 -8.07 9.17 -7.36
N GLU A 39 -8.41 10.28 -8.00
CA GLU A 39 -9.75 10.58 -8.52
C GLU A 39 -10.18 9.58 -9.61
N ASN A 40 -9.22 9.08 -10.39
CA ASN A 40 -9.45 8.18 -11.52
C ASN A 40 -9.15 6.70 -11.22
N ALA A 41 -9.01 6.33 -9.94
CA ALA A 41 -8.77 4.94 -9.53
C ALA A 41 -10.00 4.01 -9.67
N GLN A 42 -11.10 4.51 -10.22
CA GLN A 42 -12.38 3.80 -10.34
C GLN A 42 -12.25 2.49 -11.14
N GLY A 43 -12.67 1.38 -10.53
CA GLY A 43 -12.89 0.10 -11.21
C GLY A 43 -14.24 0.07 -11.96
N ASP A 44 -14.51 -1.02 -12.70
CA ASP A 44 -15.80 -1.22 -13.38
C ASP A 44 -17.00 -1.03 -12.43
N ASN A 45 -17.93 -0.15 -12.81
CA ASN A 45 -19.07 0.31 -12.01
C ASN A 45 -20.21 -0.72 -11.82
N THR A 46 -19.94 -2.02 -11.97
CA THR A 46 -20.98 -3.04 -12.05
C THR A 46 -21.39 -3.62 -10.69
N LEU A 47 -20.72 -3.26 -9.59
CA LEU A 47 -20.95 -3.84 -8.26
C LEU A 47 -21.55 -2.82 -7.29
N ASN A 48 -22.80 -3.09 -6.87
CA ASN A 48 -23.55 -2.36 -5.83
C ASN A 48 -23.08 -2.76 -4.42
N VAL A 49 -21.81 -2.54 -4.09
CA VAL A 49 -21.38 -2.64 -2.70
C VAL A 49 -21.69 -1.31 -2.02
N SER A 50 -22.18 -1.37 -0.77
CA SER A 50 -22.31 -0.18 0.07
C SER A 50 -20.92 0.45 0.25
N ASP A 51 -20.72 1.59 -0.42
CA ASP A 51 -19.43 2.24 -0.69
C ASP A 51 -19.09 3.34 0.33
N LYS A 52 -19.49 3.18 1.59
CA LYS A 52 -19.09 4.11 2.65
C LYS A 52 -17.81 3.64 3.34
N LEU A 53 -16.77 4.47 3.30
CA LEU A 53 -15.53 4.33 4.05
C LEU A 53 -15.46 5.42 5.12
N VAL A 54 -15.18 5.04 6.37
CA VAL A 54 -14.95 6.01 7.45
C VAL A 54 -13.45 6.16 7.68
N VAL A 55 -12.92 7.39 7.64
CA VAL A 55 -11.48 7.65 7.71
C VAL A 55 -11.17 8.47 8.96
N ASP A 56 -10.26 7.96 9.80
CA ASP A 56 -9.68 8.71 10.92
C ASP A 56 -8.47 9.51 10.41
N GLY A 57 -8.60 10.83 10.41
CA GLY A 57 -7.57 11.77 9.95
C GLY A 57 -6.44 12.04 10.95
N ALA A 58 -6.40 11.35 12.10
CA ALA A 58 -5.38 11.49 13.15
C ALA A 58 -5.25 12.90 13.75
N ASP A 59 -6.26 13.76 13.55
CA ASP A 59 -6.21 15.20 13.76
C ASP A 59 -5.01 15.88 13.05
N GLY A 60 -4.54 15.31 11.94
CA GLY A 60 -3.40 15.78 11.15
C GLY A 60 -3.75 16.23 9.73
N VAL A 61 -2.71 16.58 8.95
CA VAL A 61 -2.87 17.12 7.59
C VAL A 61 -3.51 16.12 6.62
N GLY A 62 -3.31 14.82 6.85
CA GLY A 62 -3.95 13.76 6.07
C GLY A 62 -5.47 13.85 6.06
N GLY A 63 -6.09 14.17 7.21
CA GLY A 63 -7.53 14.34 7.33
C GLY A 63 -8.06 15.50 6.49
N GLU A 64 -7.37 16.63 6.51
CA GLU A 64 -7.73 17.81 5.70
C GLU A 64 -7.67 17.48 4.20
N LYS A 65 -6.62 16.79 3.77
CA LYS A 65 -6.47 16.38 2.37
C LYS A 65 -7.51 15.32 1.96
N ALA A 66 -7.88 14.42 2.86
CA ALA A 66 -8.94 13.44 2.63
C ALA A 66 -10.33 14.12 2.48
N GLU A 67 -10.64 15.15 3.25
CA GLU A 67 -11.88 15.94 3.08
C GLU A 67 -11.90 16.72 1.76
N ASN A 68 -10.76 17.26 1.32
CA ASN A 68 -10.67 17.87 0.00
C ASN A 68 -10.93 16.85 -1.11
N LEU A 69 -10.34 15.65 -1.00
CA LEU A 69 -10.54 14.55 -1.95
C LEU A 69 -11.97 14.02 -1.96
N LYS A 70 -12.64 13.94 -0.81
CA LYS A 70 -14.04 13.51 -0.70
C LYS A 70 -14.98 14.27 -1.64
N THR A 71 -14.76 15.56 -1.86
CA THR A 71 -15.58 16.37 -2.78
C THR A 71 -15.34 16.07 -4.26
N ARG A 72 -14.27 15.33 -4.57
CA ARG A 72 -13.79 15.03 -5.94
C ARG A 72 -14.04 13.59 -6.35
N LEU A 73 -14.38 12.72 -5.41
CA LEU A 73 -14.59 11.29 -5.66
C LEU A 73 -16.00 11.02 -6.17
N GLY A 74 -16.09 10.42 -7.36
CA GLY A 74 -17.37 9.96 -7.93
C GLY A 74 -17.72 8.50 -7.62
N TYR A 75 -16.80 7.74 -6.99
CA TYR A 75 -16.89 6.27 -6.90
C TYR A 75 -16.86 5.69 -5.49
N LEU A 76 -16.61 6.53 -4.48
CA LEU A 76 -16.44 6.14 -3.08
C LEU A 76 -16.97 7.27 -2.18
N ILE A 77 -17.81 6.93 -1.19
CA ILE A 77 -18.31 7.88 -0.21
C ILE A 77 -17.39 7.81 1.01
N ILE A 78 -16.72 8.92 1.31
CA ILE A 78 -15.81 9.02 2.46
C ILE A 78 -16.44 9.87 3.56
N ASP A 79 -16.35 9.40 4.80
CA ASP A 79 -16.70 10.11 6.04
C ASP A 79 -15.42 10.31 6.86
N VAL A 80 -14.81 11.49 6.79
CA VAL A 80 -13.57 11.78 7.53
C VAL A 80 -13.91 12.28 8.93
N ARG A 81 -13.27 11.70 9.93
CA ARG A 81 -13.37 12.04 11.35
C ARG A 81 -12.00 12.44 11.88
N ASN A 82 -11.97 13.13 13.02
CA ASN A 82 -10.75 13.60 13.67
C ASN A 82 -9.86 14.41 12.71
N CYS A 83 -10.36 15.56 12.25
CA CYS A 83 -9.69 16.44 11.29
C CYS A 83 -9.34 17.80 11.95
N GLY A 84 -8.29 17.82 12.77
CA GLY A 84 -7.67 19.05 13.30
C GLY A 84 -8.30 19.62 14.57
N SER A 85 -9.18 18.88 15.24
CA SER A 85 -9.91 19.34 16.44
C SER A 85 -9.34 18.79 17.76
N GLY A 86 -8.50 17.75 17.68
CA GLY A 86 -7.92 17.05 18.81
C GLY A 86 -6.41 17.20 18.93
N VAL A 87 -5.82 16.32 19.74
CA VAL A 87 -4.36 16.21 19.88
C VAL A 87 -3.83 15.40 18.71
N LEU A 88 -2.92 15.99 17.92
CA LEU A 88 -2.23 15.32 16.81
C LEU A 88 -1.67 13.96 17.25
N ASN A 89 -1.99 12.90 16.52
CA ASN A 89 -1.60 11.51 16.83
C ASN A 89 -2.08 10.97 18.19
N GLY A 90 -3.06 11.62 18.84
CA GLY A 90 -3.81 11.05 19.96
C GLY A 90 -4.82 9.98 19.53
N VAL A 91 -5.07 9.90 18.22
CA VAL A 91 -5.79 8.88 17.46
C VAL A 91 -4.94 8.53 16.21
N GLY A 92 -5.49 7.81 15.23
CA GLY A 92 -4.77 7.46 14.00
C GLY A 92 -4.07 6.10 14.03
N ALA A 93 -3.32 5.82 12.97
CA ALA A 93 -2.74 4.50 12.67
C ALA A 93 -1.90 3.95 13.84
N ASP A 94 -1.05 4.78 14.44
CA ASP A 94 -0.18 4.39 15.55
C ASP A 94 -0.94 4.01 16.83
N TYR A 95 -2.04 4.74 17.12
CA TYR A 95 -2.88 4.45 18.27
C TYR A 95 -3.59 3.11 18.07
N VAL A 96 -4.23 2.95 16.92
CA VAL A 96 -5.02 1.76 16.59
C VAL A 96 -4.15 0.50 16.53
N GLN A 97 -2.96 0.58 15.94
CA GLN A 97 -2.03 -0.54 15.85
C GLN A 97 -1.51 -0.99 17.24
N LYS A 98 -1.22 -0.04 18.14
CA LYS A 98 -0.65 -0.33 19.47
C LYS A 98 -1.70 -0.76 20.48
N GLU A 99 -2.80 -0.01 20.56
CA GLU A 99 -3.84 -0.19 21.56
C GLU A 99 -4.86 -1.26 21.14
N LYS A 100 -4.99 -1.55 19.84
CA LYS A 100 -5.99 -2.48 19.29
C LYS A 100 -7.42 -2.14 19.76
N MET A 101 -7.72 -0.84 19.79
CA MET A 101 -9.00 -0.27 20.19
C MET A 101 -9.48 0.76 19.17
N ALA A 102 -10.80 0.92 19.07
CA ALA A 102 -11.39 1.95 18.25
C ALA A 102 -10.91 3.36 18.68
N PRO A 103 -10.55 4.25 17.74
CA PRO A 103 -10.16 5.63 18.03
C PRO A 103 -11.37 6.48 18.44
N ARG A 104 -11.12 7.70 18.92
CA ARG A 104 -12.17 8.68 19.28
C ARG A 104 -13.12 8.90 18.08
N ASN A 105 -14.40 9.07 18.36
CA ASN A 105 -15.47 9.24 17.37
C ASN A 105 -15.74 8.01 16.50
N PHE A 106 -15.24 6.83 16.88
CA PHE A 106 -15.62 5.54 16.32
C PHE A 106 -16.25 4.69 17.41
N GLY A 107 -17.25 3.90 17.05
CA GLY A 107 -17.92 3.09 18.06
C GLY A 107 -18.93 2.08 17.49
N PRO A 108 -19.87 1.63 18.33
CA PRO A 108 -20.89 0.64 17.98
C PRO A 108 -21.68 0.91 16.71
N ALA A 109 -21.93 2.19 16.41
CA ALA A 109 -22.67 2.61 15.23
C ALA A 109 -21.90 2.30 13.93
N ASP A 110 -20.59 2.11 14.00
CA ASP A 110 -19.70 1.81 12.88
C ASP A 110 -19.41 0.30 12.75
N ALA A 111 -20.11 -0.55 13.52
CA ALA A 111 -19.95 -2.00 13.48
C ALA A 111 -20.20 -2.57 12.07
N GLY A 112 -19.26 -3.38 11.60
CA GLY A 112 -19.28 -3.94 10.24
C GLY A 112 -18.93 -2.95 9.11
N MET A 113 -18.68 -1.66 9.41
CA MET A 113 -18.21 -0.71 8.41
C MET A 113 -16.70 -0.83 8.18
N ARG A 114 -16.26 -0.49 6.97
CA ARG A 114 -14.85 -0.31 6.65
C ARG A 114 -14.38 1.00 7.26
N CYS A 115 -13.39 0.91 8.15
CA CYS A 115 -12.73 2.06 8.74
C CYS A 115 -11.26 2.05 8.36
N ALA A 116 -10.67 3.22 8.17
CA ALA A 116 -9.28 3.43 7.78
C ALA A 116 -8.65 4.50 8.68
N ASN A 117 -7.41 4.32 9.12
CA ASN A 117 -6.68 5.32 9.90
C ASN A 117 -5.48 5.85 9.15
N LEU A 118 -5.36 7.17 9.09
CA LEU A 118 -4.14 7.87 8.71
C LEU A 118 -3.27 8.10 9.94
N ASP A 119 -2.02 8.45 9.75
CA ASP A 119 -1.21 9.14 10.75
C ASP A 119 -1.10 10.64 10.44
N GLY A 120 -0.46 11.40 11.33
CA GLY A 120 -0.50 12.86 11.33
C GLY A 120 -0.09 13.50 10.00
N ASP A 121 0.92 12.96 9.32
CA ASP A 121 1.45 13.45 8.04
C ASP A 121 1.16 12.52 6.85
N ALA A 122 0.36 11.48 7.06
CA ALA A 122 -0.18 10.56 6.06
C ALA A 122 0.87 9.80 5.23
N ASP A 123 2.02 9.47 5.80
CA ASP A 123 3.05 8.67 5.13
C ASP A 123 3.01 7.17 5.49
N ARG A 124 2.40 6.82 6.63
CA ARG A 124 2.24 5.43 7.05
C ARG A 124 1.04 4.79 6.37
N LEU A 125 1.20 3.51 6.04
CA LEU A 125 0.11 2.70 5.51
C LEU A 125 -1.12 2.79 6.40
N VAL A 126 -2.25 2.91 5.71
CA VAL A 126 -3.57 2.95 6.34
C VAL A 126 -3.83 1.66 7.08
N VAL A 127 -4.16 1.79 8.35
CA VAL A 127 -4.64 0.67 9.14
C VAL A 127 -6.14 0.58 8.91
N TYR A 128 -6.59 -0.54 8.35
CA TYR A 128 -8.00 -0.82 8.23
C TYR A 128 -8.50 -1.52 9.49
N PHE A 129 -9.75 -1.25 9.87
CA PHE A 129 -10.40 -2.00 10.93
C PHE A 129 -11.91 -2.03 10.72
N TYR A 130 -12.56 -2.96 11.41
CA TYR A 130 -14.00 -2.92 11.65
C TYR A 130 -14.29 -3.21 13.11
N VAL A 131 -15.33 -2.57 13.64
CA VAL A 131 -15.78 -2.80 15.02
C VAL A 131 -16.54 -4.13 15.06
N ILE A 132 -16.08 -5.05 15.92
CA ILE A 132 -16.54 -6.46 15.93
C ILE A 132 -17.95 -6.59 16.52
N LEU A 133 -18.27 -5.79 17.56
CA LEU A 133 -19.55 -5.85 18.28
C LEU A 133 -20.00 -4.46 18.72
N SER A 134 -21.31 -4.21 18.63
CA SER A 134 -21.95 -2.98 19.09
C SER A 134 -21.81 -2.69 20.60
N ASN A 135 -21.30 -3.64 21.38
CA ASN A 135 -21.12 -3.47 22.83
C ASN A 135 -19.65 -3.47 23.27
N SER A 136 -18.69 -3.42 22.32
CA SER A 136 -17.26 -3.39 22.67
C SER A 136 -16.46 -2.48 21.74
N ASN A 137 -15.46 -1.79 22.28
CA ASN A 137 -14.51 -0.99 21.48
C ASN A 137 -13.37 -1.85 20.87
N LYS A 138 -13.53 -3.18 20.88
CA LYS A 138 -12.57 -4.09 20.26
C LYS A 138 -12.74 -4.05 18.74
N ILE A 139 -11.61 -4.05 18.08
CA ILE A 139 -11.50 -3.97 16.63
C ILE A 139 -10.73 -5.18 16.10
N ASP A 140 -11.08 -5.60 14.89
CA ASP A 140 -10.21 -6.47 14.11
C ASP A 140 -9.34 -5.61 13.22
N LEU A 141 -8.03 -5.77 13.36
CA LEU A 141 -7.02 -4.99 12.66
C LEU A 141 -6.71 -5.64 11.31
N VAL A 142 -6.66 -4.82 10.26
CA VAL A 142 -6.22 -5.19 8.92
C VAL A 142 -5.11 -4.21 8.51
N ASP A 143 -3.88 -4.54 8.86
CA ASP A 143 -2.73 -3.64 8.73
C ASP A 143 -1.93 -3.86 7.42
N GLY A 144 -0.73 -3.29 7.35
CA GLY A 144 0.15 -3.40 6.18
C GLY A 144 0.45 -4.84 5.77
N ASP A 145 0.50 -5.78 6.72
CA ASP A 145 0.73 -7.20 6.42
C ASP A 145 -0.45 -7.85 5.72
N LYS A 146 -1.65 -7.25 5.79
CA LYS A 146 -2.85 -7.68 5.04
C LYS A 146 -3.00 -6.97 3.70
N ILE A 147 -2.57 -5.71 3.61
CA ILE A 147 -2.58 -4.92 2.37
C ILE A 147 -1.65 -5.54 1.34
N LEU A 148 -0.47 -5.96 1.79
CA LEU A 148 0.57 -6.52 0.94
C LEU A 148 0.11 -7.80 0.20
N PRO A 149 -0.42 -8.84 0.87
CA PRO A 149 -1.00 -10.01 0.23
C PRO A 149 -2.19 -9.72 -0.68
N LEU A 150 -3.04 -8.74 -0.35
CA LEU A 150 -4.15 -8.32 -1.23
C LEU A 150 -3.62 -7.79 -2.57
N LEU A 151 -2.64 -6.89 -2.52
CA LEU A 151 -2.01 -6.35 -3.72
C LEU A 151 -1.29 -7.44 -4.52
N ALA A 152 -0.54 -8.30 -3.84
CA ALA A 152 0.18 -9.41 -4.47
C ALA A 152 -0.78 -10.40 -5.16
N LEU A 153 -1.92 -10.71 -4.54
CA LEU A 153 -2.96 -11.56 -5.12
C LEU A 153 -3.58 -10.93 -6.36
N PHE A 154 -3.99 -9.66 -6.26
CA PHE A 154 -4.55 -8.93 -7.39
C PHE A 154 -3.58 -8.92 -8.59
N LEU A 155 -2.31 -8.59 -8.36
CA LEU A 155 -1.28 -8.56 -9.41
C LEU A 155 -1.02 -9.96 -10.00
N LYS A 156 -1.01 -11.00 -9.16
CA LYS A 156 -0.87 -12.39 -9.62
C LYS A 156 -2.03 -12.81 -10.52
N GLU A 157 -3.28 -12.50 -10.15
CA GLU A 157 -4.46 -12.76 -10.98
C GLU A 157 -4.37 -12.03 -12.33
N GLN A 158 -3.99 -10.75 -12.31
CA GLN A 158 -3.77 -9.97 -13.53
C GLN A 158 -2.72 -10.63 -14.43
N LEU A 159 -1.61 -11.14 -13.87
CA LEU A 159 -0.56 -11.85 -14.64
C LEU A 159 -1.01 -13.21 -15.18
N CYS A 160 -1.91 -13.93 -14.48
CA CYS A 160 -2.42 -15.23 -14.94
C CYS A 160 -3.30 -15.12 -16.20
N ILE A 161 -4.02 -14.00 -16.37
CA ILE A 161 -4.82 -13.73 -17.59
C ILE A 161 -3.97 -13.87 -18.88
N LEU A 162 -2.66 -13.66 -18.79
CA LEU A 162 -1.73 -13.77 -19.92
C LEU A 162 -1.27 -15.21 -20.22
N LYS A 163 -1.35 -16.14 -19.26
CA LYS A 163 -0.75 -17.48 -19.39
C LYS A 163 -1.68 -18.51 -20.05
N ASP A 164 -3.00 -18.31 -20.01
CA ASP A 164 -3.98 -19.20 -20.66
C ASP A 164 -4.07 -18.97 -22.19
N GLY A 165 -3.50 -17.87 -22.70
CA GLY A 165 -3.21 -17.71 -24.11
C GLY A 165 -1.83 -18.29 -24.42
N LYS A 166 -1.76 -19.32 -25.28
CA LYS A 166 -0.51 -19.93 -25.80
C LYS A 166 0.64 -18.91 -25.84
N THR A 167 1.61 -19.10 -24.95
CA THR A 167 2.50 -18.03 -24.47
C THR A 167 3.45 -17.53 -25.54
N TYR A 168 3.34 -16.25 -25.89
CA TYR A 168 4.38 -15.53 -26.61
C TYR A 168 5.43 -15.05 -25.59
N ASN A 169 6.71 -15.38 -25.80
CA ASN A 169 7.86 -15.09 -24.92
C ASN A 169 8.21 -13.59 -24.74
N PHE A 170 7.26 -12.66 -24.85
CA PHE A 170 7.53 -11.22 -24.85
C PHE A 170 7.70 -10.60 -23.46
N TYR A 171 7.22 -11.25 -22.40
CA TYR A 171 7.23 -10.70 -21.05
C TYR A 171 7.78 -11.71 -20.05
N LYS A 172 9.01 -11.46 -19.58
CA LYS A 172 9.52 -12.07 -18.35
C LYS A 172 9.20 -11.13 -17.20
N SER A 173 8.07 -11.33 -16.55
CA SER A 173 7.71 -10.66 -15.30
C SER A 173 7.90 -11.63 -14.13
N SER A 174 8.54 -11.14 -13.07
CA SER A 174 8.64 -11.83 -11.78
C SER A 174 8.01 -10.92 -10.72
N LEU A 175 7.16 -11.51 -9.88
CA LEU A 175 6.56 -10.82 -8.75
C LEU A 175 7.25 -11.32 -7.48
N GLY A 176 7.88 -10.39 -6.76
CA GLY A 176 8.49 -10.63 -5.47
C GLY A 176 7.91 -9.69 -4.42
N VAL A 177 8.07 -10.06 -3.17
CA VAL A 177 7.55 -9.31 -2.03
C VAL A 177 8.66 -9.10 -1.02
N GLU A 178 8.75 -7.89 -0.47
CA GLU A 178 9.69 -7.58 0.60
C GLU A 178 8.95 -7.37 1.92
N GLN A 179 9.48 -7.95 2.98
CA GLN A 179 8.96 -7.79 4.35
C GLN A 179 10.09 -7.45 5.31
N THR A 180 9.74 -6.87 6.44
CA THR A 180 10.67 -6.70 7.57
C THR A 180 10.43 -7.81 8.61
N ALA A 181 11.32 -7.92 9.59
CA ALA A 181 11.17 -8.85 10.70
C ALA A 181 9.90 -8.62 11.55
N TYR A 182 9.24 -7.47 11.42
CA TYR A 182 7.99 -7.16 12.11
C TYR A 182 6.76 -7.81 11.48
N ALA A 183 6.87 -8.28 10.24
CA ALA A 183 5.75 -8.88 9.54
C ALA A 183 5.27 -10.15 10.25
N ASN A 184 3.95 -10.34 10.33
CA ASN A 184 3.36 -11.54 10.89
C ASN A 184 3.80 -12.78 10.09
N GLY A 185 4.28 -13.83 10.77
CA GLY A 185 4.72 -15.06 10.12
C GLY A 185 3.64 -15.70 9.23
N ALA A 186 2.35 -15.58 9.60
CA ALA A 186 1.27 -16.07 8.77
C ALA A 186 1.15 -15.33 7.42
N SER A 187 1.49 -14.03 7.38
CA SER A 187 1.55 -13.25 6.13
C SER A 187 2.64 -13.79 5.21
N THR A 188 3.84 -13.99 5.76
CA THR A 188 4.96 -14.58 5.03
C THR A 188 4.64 -15.98 4.49
N ASP A 189 4.02 -16.82 5.32
CA ASP A 189 3.65 -18.18 4.92
C ASP A 189 2.60 -18.18 3.82
N TYR A 190 1.58 -17.32 3.91
CA TYR A 190 0.55 -17.15 2.89
C TYR A 190 1.16 -16.73 1.53
N LEU A 191 2.04 -15.72 1.53
CA LEU A 191 2.73 -15.26 0.32
C LEU A 191 3.60 -16.35 -0.32
N LYS A 192 4.31 -17.14 0.50
CA LYS A 192 5.10 -18.28 0.01
C LYS A 192 4.22 -19.40 -0.55
N GLN A 193 3.08 -19.69 0.07
CA GLN A 193 2.10 -20.65 -0.44
C GLN A 193 1.49 -20.21 -1.78
N MET A 194 1.38 -18.90 -2.02
CA MET A 194 1.07 -18.34 -3.33
C MET A 194 2.21 -18.52 -4.35
N GLY A 195 3.35 -19.09 -3.99
CA GLY A 195 4.50 -19.26 -4.86
C GLY A 195 5.24 -17.96 -5.17
N LEU A 196 5.11 -16.94 -4.31
CA LEU A 196 5.86 -15.69 -4.42
C LEU A 196 7.18 -15.80 -3.66
N GLU A 197 8.20 -15.16 -4.21
CA GLU A 197 9.46 -14.97 -3.51
C GLU A 197 9.31 -13.89 -2.44
N VAL A 198 9.61 -14.24 -1.19
CA VAL A 198 9.52 -13.31 -0.05
C VAL A 198 10.91 -13.05 0.51
N VAL A 199 11.32 -11.79 0.47
CA VAL A 199 12.66 -11.33 0.86
C VAL A 199 12.59 -10.50 2.14
N MET A 200 13.35 -10.89 3.16
CA MET A 200 13.44 -10.13 4.41
C MET A 200 14.49 -9.01 4.31
N THR A 201 14.15 -7.82 4.81
CA THR A 201 15.00 -6.63 4.82
C THR A 201 15.06 -5.96 6.20
N PRO A 202 16.16 -5.25 6.54
CA PRO A 202 16.20 -4.41 7.74
C PRO A 202 15.10 -3.34 7.72
N THR A 203 14.68 -2.89 8.90
CA THR A 203 13.65 -1.86 9.04
C THR A 203 14.10 -0.54 8.42
N GLY A 204 13.20 0.06 7.65
CA GLY A 204 13.38 1.38 7.03
C GLY A 204 13.25 1.35 5.52
N VAL A 205 12.49 2.31 4.99
CA VAL A 205 12.13 2.41 3.56
C VAL A 205 13.37 2.42 2.65
N GLN A 206 14.49 2.98 3.11
CA GLN A 206 15.73 3.03 2.34
C GLN A 206 16.34 1.64 2.08
N TYR A 207 16.17 0.68 3.00
CA TYR A 207 16.69 -0.67 2.83
C TYR A 207 15.81 -1.51 1.91
N LEU A 208 14.49 -1.36 2.04
CA LEU A 208 13.49 -1.90 1.12
C LEU A 208 13.80 -1.42 -0.32
N GLN A 209 13.82 -0.11 -0.55
CA GLN A 209 14.13 0.47 -1.86
C GLN A 209 15.49 0.03 -2.44
N ARG A 210 16.56 0.00 -1.63
CA ARG A 210 17.91 -0.34 -2.11
C ARG A 210 18.05 -1.82 -2.45
N LYS A 211 17.37 -2.72 -1.74
CA LYS A 211 17.48 -4.16 -2.00
C LYS A 211 16.74 -4.51 -3.29
N SER A 212 15.52 -3.99 -3.45
CA SER A 212 14.80 -4.01 -4.72
C SER A 212 15.67 -3.51 -5.88
N CYS A 213 16.34 -2.36 -5.74
CA CYS A 213 17.21 -1.81 -6.78
C CYS A 213 18.49 -2.63 -7.06
N ARG A 214 19.04 -3.36 -6.09
CA ARG A 214 20.34 -4.07 -6.23
C ARG A 214 20.22 -5.42 -6.89
N GLU A 215 19.20 -6.21 -6.55
CA GLU A 215 18.93 -7.50 -7.20
C GLU A 215 18.55 -7.34 -8.69
N LEU A 216 18.23 -6.10 -9.12
CA LEU A 216 17.94 -5.73 -10.51
C LEU A 216 19.13 -5.36 -11.39
N SER A 217 20.27 -5.02 -10.80
CA SER A 217 21.39 -4.43 -11.54
C SER A 217 22.09 -5.42 -12.50
N SER A 218 21.68 -6.69 -12.51
CA SER A 218 22.16 -7.69 -13.47
C SER A 218 21.35 -7.77 -14.78
N THR A 219 20.13 -7.20 -14.92
CA THR A 219 19.35 -7.46 -16.16
C THR A 219 18.40 -6.40 -16.75
N SER A 220 18.02 -5.27 -16.13
CA SER A 220 17.13 -4.33 -16.85
C SER A 220 16.92 -2.95 -16.20
N LYS A 221 16.81 -1.90 -17.04
CA LYS A 221 16.43 -0.52 -16.69
C LYS A 221 14.89 -0.42 -16.50
N GLY A 222 14.40 -0.48 -15.27
CA GLY A 222 12.99 -0.23 -14.92
C GLY A 222 12.87 0.53 -13.60
N GLU A 223 11.81 1.32 -13.43
CA GLU A 223 11.56 2.13 -12.23
C GLU A 223 11.00 1.25 -11.09
N VAL A 224 11.55 1.42 -9.88
CA VAL A 224 11.21 0.68 -8.67
C VAL A 224 10.38 1.57 -7.76
N SER A 225 9.18 1.12 -7.41
CA SER A 225 8.30 1.82 -6.45
C SER A 225 8.77 1.60 -5.01
N SER A 226 8.69 2.65 -4.20
CA SER A 226 8.98 2.73 -2.77
C SER A 226 8.03 2.01 -1.81
N SER A 227 7.03 1.30 -2.31
CA SER A 227 6.04 0.60 -1.48
C SER A 227 6.46 -0.85 -1.21
N PHE A 228 5.94 -1.45 -0.12
CA PHE A 228 6.20 -2.81 0.35
C PHE A 228 6.07 -3.93 -0.72
N VAL A 229 5.49 -3.62 -1.88
CA VAL A 229 5.57 -4.43 -3.11
C VAL A 229 6.43 -3.70 -4.13
N THR A 230 7.54 -4.32 -4.53
CA THR A 230 8.22 -3.89 -5.75
C THR A 230 7.61 -4.61 -6.95
N PHE A 231 7.04 -3.83 -7.86
CA PHE A 231 6.43 -4.36 -9.07
C PHE A 231 7.36 -4.20 -10.29
N TYR A 232 7.57 -5.28 -11.03
CA TYR A 232 8.25 -5.26 -12.33
C TYR A 232 7.27 -5.62 -13.44
N ALA A 233 6.80 -4.61 -14.18
CA ALA A 233 6.37 -4.85 -15.55
C ALA A 233 7.02 -3.83 -16.47
N VAL A 234 7.79 -4.35 -17.42
CA VAL A 234 8.22 -3.59 -18.59
C VAL A 234 7.04 -3.57 -19.56
N THR A 235 6.26 -2.50 -19.57
CA THR A 235 5.21 -2.29 -20.57
C THR A 235 5.60 -1.15 -21.51
N ASN A 236 6.28 -1.49 -22.61
CA ASN A 236 6.36 -0.57 -23.75
C ASN A 236 5.04 -0.65 -24.54
N PHE A 237 4.09 0.23 -24.19
CA PHE A 237 2.75 0.30 -24.79
C PHE A 237 2.78 0.42 -26.32
N LEU A 238 3.76 1.15 -26.88
CA LEU A 238 3.95 1.31 -28.33
C LEU A 238 4.41 0.02 -29.04
N LEU A 239 5.21 -0.82 -28.38
CA LEU A 239 5.66 -2.10 -28.95
C LEU A 239 4.51 -3.11 -29.01
N ILE A 240 3.58 -3.03 -28.06
CA ILE A 240 2.44 -3.94 -27.96
C ILE A 240 1.40 -3.66 -29.04
N ASN A 241 1.03 -2.40 -29.23
CA ASN A 241 -0.05 -2.04 -30.15
C ASN A 241 0.29 -2.39 -31.61
N ASN A 242 1.55 -2.14 -32.00
CA ASN A 242 2.05 -2.47 -33.33
C ASN A 242 2.17 -3.99 -33.56
N PHE A 243 2.39 -4.77 -32.50
CA PHE A 243 2.59 -6.22 -32.58
C PHE A 243 1.27 -7.00 -32.52
N LEU A 244 0.29 -6.57 -31.70
CA LEU A 244 -1.03 -7.21 -31.62
C LEU A 244 -1.80 -7.13 -32.95
N HIS A 245 -1.62 -6.03 -33.70
CA HIS A 245 -2.17 -5.89 -35.05
C HIS A 245 -1.56 -6.87 -36.06
N SER A 246 -0.34 -7.36 -35.80
CA SER A 246 0.39 -8.27 -36.69
C SER A 246 0.12 -9.77 -36.44
N LEU A 247 -0.49 -10.13 -35.30
CA LEU A 247 -0.59 -11.52 -34.84
C LEU A 247 -1.94 -12.22 -35.07
N GLY A 248 -2.97 -11.54 -35.58
CA GLY A 248 -4.27 -12.17 -35.86
C GLY A 248 -4.95 -12.81 -34.64
N LEU A 249 -4.75 -12.24 -33.45
CA LEU A 249 -5.28 -12.77 -32.19
C LEU A 249 -6.80 -12.59 -32.09
N ASP A 250 -7.44 -13.47 -31.35
CA ASP A 250 -8.86 -13.40 -31.02
C ASP A 250 -9.18 -12.07 -30.30
N ILE A 251 -10.28 -11.42 -30.69
CA ILE A 251 -10.72 -10.10 -30.18
C ILE A 251 -10.86 -10.15 -28.64
N LEU A 252 -11.31 -11.28 -28.09
CA LEU A 252 -11.45 -11.46 -26.65
C LEU A 252 -10.11 -11.44 -25.92
N LEU A 253 -9.07 -12.06 -26.50
CA LEU A 253 -7.73 -12.09 -25.92
C LEU A 253 -7.08 -10.69 -25.97
N ILE A 254 -7.25 -9.96 -27.08
CA ILE A 254 -6.80 -8.57 -27.21
C ILE A 254 -7.47 -7.68 -26.16
N LYS A 255 -8.79 -7.84 -25.97
CA LYS A 255 -9.54 -7.09 -24.96
C LYS A 255 -9.03 -7.38 -23.55
N ASN A 256 -8.83 -8.64 -23.20
CA ASN A 256 -8.31 -9.04 -21.89
C ASN A 256 -6.90 -8.52 -21.64
N PHE A 257 -6.04 -8.58 -22.66
CA PHE A 257 -4.69 -8.01 -22.60
C PHE A 257 -4.72 -6.49 -22.38
N LEU A 258 -5.55 -5.78 -23.14
CA LEU A 258 -5.66 -4.32 -23.02
C LEU A 258 -6.15 -3.92 -21.62
N LEU A 259 -7.15 -4.64 -21.11
CA LEU A 259 -7.70 -4.40 -19.77
C LEU A 259 -6.68 -4.68 -18.67
N PHE A 260 -5.90 -5.75 -18.81
CA PHE A 260 -4.75 -6.04 -17.95
C PHE A 260 -3.74 -4.88 -17.96
N ALA A 261 -3.30 -4.45 -19.14
CA ALA A 261 -2.29 -3.41 -19.28
C ALA A 261 -2.77 -2.08 -18.69
N LEU A 262 -4.06 -1.74 -18.89
CA LEU A 262 -4.68 -0.56 -18.31
C LEU A 262 -4.74 -0.62 -16.78
N ARG A 263 -5.12 -1.75 -16.20
CA ARG A 263 -5.14 -1.94 -14.74
C ARG A 263 -3.75 -1.83 -14.14
N LEU A 264 -2.76 -2.39 -14.81
CA LEU A 264 -1.38 -2.33 -14.36
C LEU A 264 -0.79 -0.93 -14.43
N LEU A 265 -1.12 -0.20 -15.49
CA LEU A 265 -0.79 1.21 -15.63
C LEU A 265 -1.51 2.07 -14.58
N ALA A 266 -2.76 1.74 -14.26
CA ALA A 266 -3.50 2.42 -13.20
C ALA A 266 -2.82 2.20 -11.84
N VAL A 267 -2.45 0.96 -11.50
CA VAL A 267 -1.73 0.64 -10.25
C VAL A 267 -0.39 1.36 -10.19
N SER A 268 0.39 1.39 -11.28
CA SER A 268 1.71 2.04 -11.29
C SER A 268 1.63 3.57 -11.18
N ARG A 269 0.52 4.17 -11.60
CA ARG A 269 0.22 5.60 -11.43
C ARG A 269 -0.38 5.93 -10.07
N LEU A 270 -1.18 5.02 -9.52
CA LEU A 270 -1.85 5.20 -8.25
C LEU A 270 -0.88 5.08 -7.08
N ILE A 271 0.05 4.11 -7.15
CA ILE A 271 1.09 3.93 -6.14
C ILE A 271 2.11 5.07 -6.22
N ASN A 272 2.29 5.78 -5.11
CA ASN A 272 3.39 6.74 -4.99
C ASN A 272 4.73 5.99 -5.03
N GLN A 273 5.55 6.30 -6.04
CA GLN A 273 6.83 5.63 -6.26
C GLN A 273 8.00 6.26 -5.48
N ALA A 274 7.79 7.45 -4.91
CA ALA A 274 8.85 8.19 -4.21
C ALA A 274 8.92 7.84 -2.72
N VAL A 275 7.77 7.69 -2.07
CA VAL A 275 7.65 7.37 -0.63
C VAL A 275 6.36 6.60 -0.36
N GLY A 276 6.27 5.96 0.81
CA GLY A 276 5.00 5.42 1.30
C GLY A 276 3.95 6.53 1.40
N ASP A 277 2.74 6.24 0.94
CA ASP A 277 1.67 7.24 0.81
C ASP A 277 0.35 6.63 1.27
N ALA A 278 -0.16 7.14 2.39
CA ALA A 278 -1.36 6.60 3.02
C ALA A 278 -2.59 6.79 2.12
N LEU A 279 -2.75 7.95 1.49
CA LEU A 279 -3.89 8.24 0.63
C LEU A 279 -3.86 7.34 -0.61
N SER A 280 -2.70 7.26 -1.27
CA SER A 280 -2.46 6.33 -2.39
C SER A 280 -2.78 4.88 -2.01
N GLY A 281 -2.30 4.41 -0.85
CA GLY A 281 -2.55 3.07 -0.34
C GLY A 281 -4.04 2.82 -0.08
N LEU A 282 -4.74 3.78 0.52
CA LEU A 282 -6.18 3.72 0.78
C LEU A 282 -6.98 3.53 -0.50
N PHE A 283 -6.77 4.39 -1.50
CA PHE A 283 -7.51 4.31 -2.76
C PHE A 283 -7.16 3.07 -3.56
N LEU A 284 -5.92 2.60 -3.48
CA LEU A 284 -5.53 1.33 -4.10
C LEU A 284 -6.27 0.14 -3.48
N VAL A 285 -6.36 0.08 -2.15
CA VAL A 285 -7.09 -0.98 -1.45
C VAL A 285 -8.57 -0.93 -1.83
N GLU A 286 -9.21 0.24 -1.78
CA GLU A 286 -10.63 0.36 -2.15
C GLU A 286 -10.87 -0.02 -3.62
N ALA A 287 -9.98 0.36 -4.54
CA ALA A 287 -10.07 -0.02 -5.94
C ALA A 287 -9.95 -1.55 -6.13
N ILE A 288 -9.04 -2.21 -5.42
CA ILE A 288 -8.88 -3.67 -5.47
C ILE A 288 -10.09 -4.38 -4.85
N LEU A 289 -10.54 -3.96 -3.66
CA LEU A 289 -11.70 -4.56 -3.01
C LEU A 289 -12.95 -4.43 -3.89
N LYS A 290 -13.16 -3.26 -4.53
CA LYS A 290 -14.25 -3.05 -5.48
C LYS A 290 -14.10 -3.94 -6.71
N HIS A 291 -12.90 -4.05 -7.27
CA HIS A 291 -12.62 -4.93 -8.42
C HIS A 291 -12.91 -6.40 -8.10
N MET A 292 -12.50 -6.88 -6.93
CA MET A 292 -12.69 -8.26 -6.50
C MET A 292 -14.11 -8.54 -5.98
N GLY A 293 -14.90 -7.50 -5.68
CA GLY A 293 -16.18 -7.61 -5.01
C GLY A 293 -16.05 -8.15 -3.58
N TRP A 294 -14.97 -7.78 -2.88
CA TRP A 294 -14.65 -8.30 -1.56
C TRP A 294 -15.08 -7.35 -0.45
N SER A 295 -15.63 -7.91 0.62
CA SER A 295 -15.78 -7.20 1.89
C SER A 295 -14.46 -7.20 2.67
N ILE A 296 -14.34 -6.33 3.66
CA ILE A 296 -13.20 -6.34 4.59
C ILE A 296 -13.09 -7.67 5.35
N HIS A 297 -14.21 -8.35 5.63
CA HIS A 297 -14.21 -9.67 6.26
C HIS A 297 -13.56 -10.72 5.36
N LYS A 298 -13.97 -10.78 4.08
CA LYS A 298 -13.38 -11.70 3.11
C LYS A 298 -11.90 -11.41 2.87
N TRP A 299 -11.51 -10.14 2.89
CA TRP A 299 -10.10 -9.76 2.82
C TRP A 299 -9.33 -10.22 4.08
N ASN A 300 -9.90 -10.06 5.28
CA ASN A 300 -9.26 -10.50 6.51
C ASN A 300 -9.12 -12.04 6.58
N GLU A 301 -10.03 -12.78 5.94
CA GLU A 301 -10.01 -14.24 5.82
C GLU A 301 -8.88 -14.80 4.93
N LEU A 302 -8.11 -13.95 4.23
CA LEU A 302 -6.99 -14.41 3.39
C LEU A 302 -6.04 -15.35 4.15
N TYR A 303 -5.77 -15.02 5.42
CA TYR A 303 -5.02 -15.86 6.36
C TYR A 303 -5.32 -15.38 7.79
N GLN A 304 -5.05 -16.22 8.79
CA GLN A 304 -5.20 -15.84 10.19
C GLN A 304 -3.85 -15.44 10.77
N ASP A 305 -3.78 -14.26 11.39
CA ASP A 305 -2.55 -13.79 12.04
C ASP A 305 -2.15 -14.69 13.21
N LEU A 306 -0.85 -14.95 13.33
CA LEU A 306 -0.31 -15.54 14.55
C LEU A 306 -0.41 -14.53 15.70
N PRO A 307 -0.74 -14.96 16.94
CA PRO A 307 -0.73 -14.08 18.10
C PRO A 307 0.63 -13.40 18.27
N SER A 308 0.65 -12.07 18.23
CA SER A 308 1.86 -11.26 18.29
C SER A 308 1.77 -10.17 19.35
N ARG A 309 2.93 -9.74 19.87
CA ARG A 309 3.05 -8.66 20.85
C ARG A 309 4.34 -7.88 20.65
N GLN A 310 4.24 -6.56 20.56
CA GLN A 310 5.37 -5.65 20.53
C GLN A 310 5.50 -4.92 21.86
N LEU A 311 6.72 -4.85 22.40
CA LEU A 311 7.02 -4.15 23.65
C LEU A 311 8.17 -3.17 23.45
N LYS A 312 8.04 -1.98 24.04
CA LYS A 312 9.13 -1.00 24.08
C LYS A 312 9.88 -1.12 25.40
N VAL A 313 11.14 -1.55 25.33
CA VAL A 313 12.03 -1.66 26.48
C VAL A 313 12.94 -0.44 26.53
N LYS A 314 13.00 0.24 27.69
CA LYS A 314 13.97 1.31 27.92
C LYS A 314 15.28 0.69 28.38
N VAL A 315 16.37 1.07 27.73
CA VAL A 315 17.74 0.62 28.04
C VAL A 315 18.62 1.84 28.25
N VAL A 316 19.73 1.65 28.96
CA VAL A 316 20.71 2.72 29.24
C VAL A 316 21.38 3.19 27.94
N ASP A 317 21.79 2.24 27.11
CA ASP A 317 22.40 2.51 25.81
C ASP A 317 21.82 1.58 24.75
N ARG A 318 21.13 2.16 23.77
CA ARG A 318 20.55 1.42 22.64
C ARG A 318 21.59 0.96 21.62
N THR A 319 22.76 1.61 21.58
CA THR A 319 23.82 1.32 20.60
C THR A 319 24.60 0.06 20.95
N ALA A 320 24.49 -0.41 22.20
CA ALA A 320 25.03 -1.69 22.63
C ALA A 320 24.33 -2.90 21.98
N VAL A 321 23.08 -2.72 21.48
CA VAL A 321 22.33 -3.76 20.78
C VAL A 321 22.68 -3.72 19.30
N ILE A 322 23.40 -4.73 18.84
CA ILE A 322 23.80 -4.88 17.44
C ILE A 322 23.09 -6.11 16.88
N THR A 323 22.54 -5.98 15.68
CA THR A 323 21.76 -7.03 15.01
C THR A 323 22.34 -7.42 13.65
N GLU A 324 22.01 -8.62 13.19
CA GLU A 324 22.33 -9.15 11.86
C GLU A 324 21.11 -9.83 11.22
N LYS A 325 21.26 -10.32 9.98
CA LYS A 325 20.20 -11.03 9.21
C LYS A 325 18.88 -10.28 9.19
N ALA A 326 18.88 -9.07 8.60
CA ALA A 326 17.68 -8.23 8.53
C ALA A 326 17.06 -7.96 9.91
N GLU A 327 17.91 -7.72 10.91
CA GLU A 327 17.54 -7.43 12.30
C GLU A 327 16.85 -8.58 13.06
N MET A 328 16.81 -9.79 12.49
CA MET A 328 16.18 -10.96 13.11
C MET A 328 17.07 -11.66 14.16
N LYS A 329 18.35 -11.31 14.24
CA LYS A 329 19.29 -11.94 15.17
C LYS A 329 20.14 -10.90 15.88
N VAL A 330 20.17 -10.95 17.21
CA VAL A 330 21.05 -10.10 18.04
C VAL A 330 22.45 -10.71 18.09
N VAL A 331 23.49 -9.93 17.82
CA VAL A 331 24.89 -10.38 17.91
C VAL A 331 25.63 -9.82 19.11
N SER A 332 25.18 -8.67 19.62
CA SER A 332 25.69 -8.05 20.85
C SER A 332 24.52 -7.49 21.67
N PRO A 333 24.51 -7.66 23.00
CA PRO A 333 25.52 -8.35 23.82
C PRO A 333 25.47 -9.89 23.69
N ALA A 334 26.60 -10.55 23.97
CA ALA A 334 26.74 -12.00 23.85
C ALA A 334 25.80 -12.75 24.82
N GLY A 335 25.20 -13.86 24.36
CA GLY A 335 24.33 -14.72 25.18
C GLY A 335 22.82 -14.57 24.95
N HIS A 336 22.38 -13.64 24.08
CA HIS A 336 20.95 -13.38 23.84
C HIS A 336 20.34 -14.08 22.62
N THR A 337 21.06 -14.94 21.91
CA THR A 337 20.51 -15.70 20.78
C THR A 337 19.94 -17.04 21.20
N ARG A 338 18.60 -17.15 21.25
CA ARG A 338 17.92 -18.41 20.93
C ARG A 338 17.70 -18.44 19.42
N SER A 339 18.29 -19.42 18.75
CA SER A 339 17.95 -19.77 17.38
C SER A 339 16.50 -20.27 17.37
N TYR A 340 15.62 -19.56 16.65
CA TYR A 340 14.29 -20.04 16.29
C TYR A 340 14.37 -20.92 15.04
#